data_AF-A0AAV7S5G0-F1
#
_entry.id   AF-A0AAV7S5G0-F1
#
_cell.length_a   1.000
_cell.length_b   1.000
_cell.length_c   1.000
_cell.angle_alpha   90.00
_cell.angle_beta   90.00
_cell.angle_gamma   90.00
#
_symmetry.space_group_name_H-M   'P 1'
#
loop_
_entity.id
_entity.type
_entity.pdbx_description
1 polymer ?
#
loop_
_entity_poly.entity_id
_entity_poly.type
_entity_poly.pdbx_seq_one_letter_code
_entity_poly.pdbx_strand_id
1 'polypeptide(L)'
;MPTEAETRNMKMLTMKMQYKVLLLMVAGGTILLSFGIHQRVLQLHIFRHFCPKAAASDSLVENPVVAKVESSKDVITEYIKHFVPLKDPLQRKVQSNEELIKHIISEIDQLVPKVSFTHMDNTTCVGKSRVSILNPKDRYCTGDNLTLQIDMYDYLGNRKKYGGDFLRARIYSPHLGAGASGKITDFRNGSYLVHLTLFWEGKVKISLLLIHPSEAVVALWRGRNSGFKYVNHRAKFSSPTQSIDTACGYDLHTEEEVCEYMGKKDEYPFYCVKPQQMSCSSLTHVASSFTQHSYLTALEKPLFDRSHIRAEIPHGLPDLVVLKCTNESAPGKEVCKTGMELQFPGGHFYQNIWQPVSCSMKRFTSQDEINGCLRGKSLRLIGDSTLIQWMKYFTETVKTLKDLDLYDEGWQKSLLKVDPDRNIQIRFQKHGDPFVSMAFYSVLENPTIPEQIAQVGGNKHTMIVFTAATHFKPFPLHIFIRRVINIRKAIQELLLRSPNTKVVLKTENTSFQDHNFEKISDFNGYVQYLVMNWMLQGLDIGTVDAWDMTIAMATNNVHPPPNVIENEINLLLTFLC
;
A
#
# COMPACT_ATOMS: atom_id res chain seq x y z
N MET A 1 -4.80 -3.92 -50.28
CA MET A 1 -4.69 -2.60 -50.92
C MET A 1 -6.03 -1.88 -50.77
N PRO A 2 -6.14 -0.88 -49.90
CA PRO A 2 -7.23 0.08 -49.95
C PRO A 2 -6.77 1.40 -50.59
N THR A 3 -7.74 2.01 -51.27
CA THR A 3 -7.67 3.10 -52.24
C THR A 3 -7.66 4.48 -51.61
N GLU A 4 -7.08 5.42 -52.37
CA GLU A 4 -6.95 6.85 -52.13
C GLU A 4 -8.29 7.57 -51.98
N ALA A 5 -8.56 8.07 -50.78
CA ALA A 5 -9.40 9.25 -50.54
C ALA A 5 -9.16 9.80 -49.12
N GLU A 6 -7.95 10.33 -48.84
CA GLU A 6 -7.73 11.31 -47.75
C GLU A 6 -6.32 11.96 -47.79
N THR A 7 -5.75 12.14 -48.98
CA THR A 7 -4.53 12.93 -49.21
C THR A 7 -4.91 14.33 -49.71
N ARG A 8 -5.20 15.27 -48.79
CA ARG A 8 -5.07 16.73 -49.02
C ARG A 8 -5.34 17.53 -47.74
N ASN A 9 -4.29 17.77 -46.95
CA ASN A 9 -3.95 19.08 -46.39
C ASN A 9 -2.73 18.98 -45.47
N MET A 10 -1.52 18.92 -46.06
CA MET A 10 -0.29 19.19 -45.31
C MET A 10 0.80 19.79 -46.21
N LYS A 11 0.66 21.08 -46.49
CA LYS A 11 1.70 22.08 -46.80
C LYS A 11 1.08 23.38 -46.28
N MET A 12 1.67 24.24 -45.46
CA MET A 12 3.05 24.69 -45.38
C MET A 12 3.11 25.62 -44.14
N LEU A 13 4.09 25.46 -43.24
CA LEU A 13 4.86 26.56 -42.63
C LEU A 13 5.96 25.98 -41.72
N THR A 14 7.10 25.66 -42.31
CA THR A 14 8.38 25.56 -41.60
C THR A 14 8.80 26.96 -41.15
N MET A 15 8.57 27.31 -39.89
CA MET A 15 9.33 28.36 -39.21
C MET A 15 10.51 27.71 -38.49
N LYS A 16 11.70 27.82 -39.09
CA LYS A 16 12.98 27.68 -38.36
C LYS A 16 13.09 28.85 -37.37
N MET A 17 12.78 28.63 -36.09
CA MET A 17 13.26 29.52 -35.03
C MET A 17 14.71 29.17 -34.73
N GLN A 18 15.65 29.99 -35.22
CA GLN A 18 17.02 30.00 -34.73
C GLN A 18 17.02 30.62 -33.33
N TYR A 19 17.15 29.79 -32.29
CA TYR A 19 17.49 30.27 -30.95
C TYR A 19 18.99 30.57 -30.91
N LYS A 20 19.37 31.85 -30.72
CA LYS A 20 20.74 32.21 -30.34
C LYS A 20 20.91 31.93 -28.85
N VAL A 21 21.65 30.88 -28.52
CA VAL A 21 22.11 30.61 -27.14
C VAL A 21 23.41 31.38 -26.94
N LEU A 22 23.44 32.29 -25.96
CA LEU A 22 24.67 32.93 -25.49
C LEU A 22 25.11 32.21 -24.21
N LEU A 23 26.19 31.43 -24.30
CA LEU A 23 26.83 30.80 -23.15
C LEU A 23 27.77 31.82 -22.49
N LEU A 24 27.47 32.26 -21.28
CA LEU A 24 28.39 33.04 -20.45
C LEU A 24 28.85 32.16 -19.29
N MET A 25 30.12 31.77 -19.33
CA MET A 25 30.77 31.06 -18.22
C MET A 25 31.23 32.10 -17.19
N VAL A 26 30.64 32.05 -15.99
CA VAL A 26 31.17 32.72 -14.80
C VAL A 26 31.43 31.64 -13.76
N ALA A 27 32.59 31.69 -13.10
CA ALA A 27 32.98 30.72 -12.10
C ALA A 27 31.92 30.63 -10.99
N GLY A 28 31.29 29.45 -10.83
CA GLY A 28 30.40 29.14 -9.71
C GLY A 28 28.94 28.77 -10.02
N GLY A 29 28.51 28.61 -11.28
CA GLY A 29 27.21 27.99 -11.57
C GLY A 29 26.60 28.33 -12.95
N THR A 30 25.84 27.39 -13.53
CA THR A 30 25.20 27.53 -14.84
C THR A 30 23.84 28.22 -14.73
N ILE A 31 23.65 29.36 -15.41
CA ILE A 31 22.35 30.04 -15.53
C ILE A 31 21.82 29.84 -16.96
N LEU A 32 20.61 29.27 -17.09
CA LEU A 32 19.86 29.16 -18.35
C LEU A 32 18.82 30.29 -18.42
N LEU A 33 18.98 31.22 -19.37
CA LEU A 33 18.00 32.27 -19.66
C LEU A 33 17.37 32.03 -21.03
N SER A 34 16.05 31.85 -21.09
CA SER A 34 15.27 31.87 -22.32
C SER A 34 14.39 33.12 -22.36
N PHE A 35 14.48 33.92 -23.42
CA PHE A 35 13.64 35.10 -23.62
C PHE A 35 12.44 34.79 -24.52
N GLY A 36 11.24 35.11 -24.05
CA GLY A 36 10.02 35.22 -24.85
C GLY A 36 9.45 36.62 -24.73
N ILE A 37 9.35 37.35 -25.84
CA ILE A 37 8.74 38.69 -25.89
C ILE A 37 7.25 38.52 -26.16
N HIS A 38 6.42 38.60 -25.12
CA HIS A 38 5.21 39.44 -25.14
C HIS A 38 4.56 39.51 -23.74
N GLN A 39 4.38 40.75 -23.28
CA GLN A 39 3.52 41.22 -22.18
C GLN A 39 3.80 40.72 -20.74
N ARG A 40 4.61 41.53 -20.04
CA ARG A 40 4.52 41.95 -18.63
C ARG A 40 3.86 40.97 -17.63
N VAL A 41 4.61 39.98 -17.15
CA VAL A 41 4.93 39.73 -15.72
C VAL A 41 6.21 38.91 -15.68
N LEU A 42 7.31 39.48 -15.18
CA LEU A 42 8.54 38.72 -14.90
C LEU A 42 8.37 38.06 -13.52
N GLN A 43 7.74 36.89 -13.45
CA GLN A 43 7.85 36.06 -12.23
C GLN A 43 9.21 35.36 -12.24
N LEU A 44 10.19 35.99 -11.61
CA LEU A 44 11.42 35.33 -11.17
C LEU A 44 11.06 34.29 -10.10
N HIS A 45 10.85 33.04 -10.48
CA HIS A 45 10.95 31.93 -9.53
C HIS A 45 12.43 31.71 -9.23
N ILE A 46 12.96 32.47 -8.27
CA ILE A 46 14.18 32.05 -7.58
C ILE A 46 13.80 30.76 -6.87
N PHE A 47 14.28 29.61 -7.35
CA PHE A 47 14.23 28.35 -6.59
C PHE A 47 15.12 28.53 -5.35
N ARG A 48 14.58 29.17 -4.30
CA ARG A 48 15.27 29.38 -3.02
C ARG A 48 15.39 28.11 -2.19
N HIS A 49 14.74 27.01 -2.60
CA HIS A 49 14.67 25.76 -1.83
C HIS A 49 15.45 24.66 -2.56
N PHE A 50 16.77 24.85 -2.71
CA PHE A 50 17.63 23.81 -3.26
C PHE A 50 17.99 22.82 -2.15
N CYS A 51 17.30 21.67 -2.12
CA CYS A 51 17.81 20.51 -1.39
C CYS A 51 18.80 19.79 -2.31
N PRO A 52 20.11 19.76 -1.98
CA PRO A 52 21.09 19.14 -2.86
C PRO A 52 20.76 17.65 -3.07
N LYS A 53 20.62 17.24 -4.33
CA LYS A 53 20.71 15.82 -4.68
C LYS A 53 22.18 15.43 -4.56
N ALA A 54 22.47 14.30 -3.92
CA ALA A 54 23.86 13.90 -3.69
C ALA A 54 24.67 13.90 -4.99
N ALA A 55 25.72 14.71 -5.02
CA ALA A 55 26.85 14.51 -5.90
C ALA A 55 27.64 13.31 -5.36
N ALA A 56 28.07 12.42 -6.24
CA ALA A 56 29.10 11.44 -5.89
C ALA A 56 30.47 12.16 -5.74
N SER A 57 31.33 11.64 -4.87
CA SER A 57 32.70 12.09 -4.50
C SER A 57 32.75 13.23 -3.46
N ASP A 58 33.66 13.29 -2.48
CA ASP A 58 34.86 12.52 -2.11
C ASP A 58 35.00 12.48 -0.58
N SER A 59 35.75 11.49 -0.08
CA SER A 59 36.08 11.25 1.32
C SER A 59 36.59 12.49 2.08
N LEU A 60 35.89 12.86 3.16
CA LEU A 60 36.49 13.55 4.31
C LEU A 60 36.03 12.83 5.59
N VAL A 61 36.97 12.10 6.18
CA VAL A 61 36.86 11.51 7.51
C VAL A 61 37.00 12.63 8.52
N GLU A 62 35.90 13.07 9.11
CA GLU A 62 35.93 13.81 10.38
C GLU A 62 35.62 12.85 11.52
N ASN A 63 36.53 12.80 12.50
CA ASN A 63 36.47 11.94 13.67
C ASN A 63 35.16 12.19 14.47
N PRO A 64 34.40 11.13 14.82
CA PRO A 64 33.26 11.30 15.71
C PRO A 64 33.73 11.61 17.14
N VAL A 65 33.15 12.66 17.73
CA VAL A 65 33.25 12.93 19.16
C VAL A 65 32.58 11.78 19.90
N VAL A 66 33.39 11.00 20.62
CA VAL A 66 32.93 9.91 21.46
C VAL A 66 32.15 10.48 22.65
N ALA A 67 30.81 10.41 22.58
CA ALA A 67 29.99 10.51 23.78
C ALA A 67 30.11 9.18 24.53
N LYS A 68 30.76 9.21 25.71
CA LYS A 68 30.75 8.11 26.67
C LYS A 68 29.29 7.85 27.08
N VAL A 69 28.73 6.74 26.63
CA VAL A 69 27.49 6.18 27.19
C VAL A 69 27.90 5.16 28.23
N GLU A 70 27.51 5.40 29.48
CA GLU A 70 27.78 4.52 30.62
C GLU A 70 27.07 3.17 30.49
N SER A 71 27.73 2.16 31.05
CA SER A 71 27.51 0.72 31.05
C SER A 71 26.19 0.14 30.51
N SER A 72 26.36 -0.50 29.36
CA SER A 72 25.67 -1.67 28.83
C SER A 72 25.45 -2.76 29.90
N LYS A 73 24.19 -2.96 30.31
CA LYS A 73 23.57 -4.28 30.59
C LYS A 73 22.07 -4.19 30.91
N ASP A 74 21.55 -3.02 31.29
CA ASP A 74 20.13 -2.84 31.64
C ASP A 74 19.27 -2.15 30.56
N VAL A 75 19.86 -1.68 29.45
CA VAL A 75 19.13 -1.00 28.36
C VAL A 75 18.65 -1.97 27.27
N ILE A 76 19.17 -3.20 27.22
CA ILE A 76 18.88 -4.15 26.13
C ILE A 76 17.54 -4.88 26.34
N THR A 77 16.99 -4.88 27.56
CA THR A 77 15.82 -5.70 27.90
C THR A 77 14.47 -4.95 27.76
N GLU A 78 14.46 -3.66 27.43
CA GLU A 78 13.21 -2.86 27.39
C GLU A 78 12.78 -2.36 25.99
N TYR A 79 13.58 -2.53 24.94
CA TYR A 79 13.37 -1.82 23.66
C TYR A 79 12.62 -2.58 22.55
N ILE A 80 12.00 -3.73 22.86
CA ILE A 80 11.13 -4.48 21.92
C ILE A 80 9.64 -4.18 22.20
N LYS A 81 9.26 -2.90 22.20
CA LYS A 81 7.85 -2.45 22.28
C LYS A 81 7.56 -1.28 21.34
N HIS A 82 7.75 -1.48 20.05
CA HIS A 82 7.28 -0.54 19.01
C HIS A 82 6.67 -1.29 17.82
N PHE A 83 5.85 -2.31 18.09
CA PHE A 83 4.41 -2.10 18.06
C PHE A 83 4.07 -1.94 19.55
N VAL A 84 3.35 -0.90 19.97
CA VAL A 84 2.52 -1.11 21.16
C VAL A 84 1.65 -2.30 20.74
N PRO A 85 1.63 -3.45 21.46
CA PRO A 85 0.50 -4.32 21.31
C PRO A 85 -0.64 -3.48 21.82
N LEU A 86 -1.25 -2.70 20.92
CA LEU A 86 -2.49 -2.04 21.17
C LEU A 86 -3.36 -3.21 21.60
N LYS A 87 -3.68 -3.24 22.91
CA LYS A 87 -4.48 -4.32 23.50
C LYS A 87 -5.65 -4.56 22.57
N ASP A 88 -6.06 -5.83 22.42
CA ASP A 88 -7.19 -6.17 21.55
C ASP A 88 -8.27 -5.09 21.71
N PRO A 89 -8.55 -4.29 20.65
CA PRO A 89 -9.37 -3.09 20.77
C PRO A 89 -10.79 -3.45 21.25
N LEU A 90 -11.16 -4.72 21.15
CA LEU A 90 -12.43 -5.31 21.57
C LEU A 90 -12.42 -5.88 22.99
N GLN A 91 -11.28 -5.94 23.70
CA GLN A 91 -11.26 -6.24 25.14
C GLN A 91 -11.89 -5.12 25.97
N ARG A 92 -11.99 -3.92 25.41
CA ARG A 92 -12.69 -2.80 26.04
C ARG A 92 -14.20 -3.06 25.94
N LYS A 93 -14.90 -2.95 27.07
CA LYS A 93 -16.38 -2.90 27.07
C LYS A 93 -16.82 -1.59 26.40
N VAL A 94 -17.01 -1.63 25.10
CA VAL A 94 -17.55 -0.52 24.32
C VAL A 94 -19.05 -0.78 24.11
N GLN A 95 -19.89 0.26 24.19
CA GLN A 95 -21.35 0.12 24.13
C GLN A 95 -21.87 0.08 22.68
N SER A 96 -21.10 0.55 21.70
CA SER A 96 -21.46 0.51 20.28
C SER A 96 -20.27 0.47 19.30
N ASN A 97 -20.53 0.10 18.05
CA ASN A 97 -19.54 0.18 16.96
C ASN A 97 -19.04 1.62 16.73
N GLU A 98 -19.88 2.64 16.92
CA GLU A 98 -19.49 4.05 16.73
C GLU A 98 -18.42 4.51 17.73
N GLU A 99 -18.57 4.13 18.99
CA GLU A 99 -17.59 4.43 20.02
C GLU A 99 -16.26 3.73 19.74
N LEU A 100 -16.30 2.49 19.25
CA LEU A 100 -15.11 1.74 18.87
C LEU A 100 -14.38 2.41 17.70
N ILE A 101 -15.13 2.84 16.67
CA ILE A 101 -14.57 3.57 15.53
C ILE A 101 -13.88 4.85 16.00
N LYS A 102 -14.55 5.66 16.85
CA LYS A 102 -13.98 6.88 17.41
C LYS A 102 -12.70 6.60 18.21
N HIS A 103 -12.69 5.54 19.01
CA HIS A 103 -11.51 5.14 19.77
C HIS A 103 -10.34 4.78 18.85
N ILE A 104 -10.56 3.92 17.85
CA ILE A 104 -9.52 3.50 16.90
C ILE A 104 -8.96 4.71 16.14
N ILE A 105 -9.81 5.63 15.69
CA ILE A 105 -9.37 6.86 15.04
C ILE A 105 -8.51 7.70 15.98
N SER A 106 -8.91 7.83 17.25
CA SER A 106 -8.13 8.58 18.24
C SER A 106 -6.75 7.97 18.50
N GLU A 107 -6.64 6.64 18.55
CA GLU A 107 -5.34 5.96 18.68
C GLU A 107 -4.43 6.24 17.48
N ILE A 108 -4.98 6.21 16.26
CA ILE A 108 -4.23 6.49 15.05
C ILE A 108 -3.84 7.97 14.98
N ASP A 109 -4.73 8.88 15.36
CA ASP A 109 -4.46 10.32 15.40
C ASP A 109 -3.29 10.67 16.34
N GLN A 110 -3.10 9.91 17.43
CA GLN A 110 -1.94 10.05 18.32
C GLN A 110 -0.61 9.60 17.68
N LEU A 111 -0.66 8.80 16.61
CA LEU A 111 0.51 8.39 15.83
C LEU A 111 0.89 9.42 14.76
N VAL A 112 -0.07 10.24 14.32
CA VAL A 112 0.18 11.30 13.33
C VAL A 112 0.89 12.48 14.00
N PRO A 113 1.94 13.05 13.40
CA PRO A 113 2.64 14.21 13.96
C PRO A 113 1.71 15.42 14.11
N LYS A 114 1.87 16.20 15.17
CA LYS A 114 1.15 17.46 15.39
C LYS A 114 2.04 18.63 15.00
N VAL A 115 2.19 18.85 13.71
CA VAL A 115 3.09 19.86 13.15
C VAL A 115 2.32 20.86 12.30
N SER A 116 2.68 22.14 12.38
CA SER A 116 2.13 23.18 11.51
C SER A 116 3.05 23.38 10.32
N PHE A 117 2.46 23.50 9.14
CA PHE A 117 3.21 23.82 7.93
C PHE A 117 3.07 25.31 7.60
N THR A 118 4.18 26.03 7.74
CA THR A 118 4.21 27.49 7.50
C THR A 118 5.06 27.85 6.28
N HIS A 119 6.14 27.11 6.02
CA HIS A 119 7.06 27.38 4.93
C HIS A 119 7.82 26.14 4.49
N MET A 120 8.10 26.01 3.19
CA MET A 120 8.82 24.86 2.62
C MET A 120 10.18 24.64 3.26
N ASP A 121 10.85 25.74 3.62
CA ASP A 121 12.20 25.67 4.20
C ASP A 121 12.29 24.87 5.50
N ASN A 122 11.18 24.76 6.24
CA ASN A 122 11.12 24.05 7.52
C ASN A 122 10.83 22.54 7.37
N THR A 123 10.60 22.08 6.13
CA THR A 123 10.27 20.68 5.83
C THR A 123 11.53 19.85 5.67
N THR A 124 11.40 18.53 5.68
CA THR A 124 12.55 17.61 5.62
C THR A 124 13.29 17.70 4.27
N CYS A 125 14.59 17.99 4.31
CA CYS A 125 15.49 17.94 3.16
C CYS A 125 16.38 16.69 3.27
N VAL A 126 16.16 15.73 2.35
CA VAL A 126 16.94 14.49 2.28
C VAL A 126 18.44 14.75 2.12
N GLY A 127 18.83 15.70 1.28
CA GLY A 127 20.23 16.00 0.96
C GLY A 127 21.05 16.55 2.11
N LYS A 128 20.39 17.08 3.14
CA LYS A 128 21.02 17.59 4.36
C LYS A 128 20.92 16.62 5.53
N SER A 129 20.05 15.61 5.41
CA SER A 129 19.82 14.61 6.43
C SER A 129 21.02 13.67 6.53
N ARG A 130 21.28 13.15 7.73
CA ARG A 130 22.49 12.38 8.03
C ARG A 130 22.11 10.98 8.48
N VAL A 131 22.94 10.02 8.11
CA VAL A 131 22.78 8.61 8.48
C VAL A 131 24.08 8.09 9.07
N SER A 132 24.00 7.37 10.18
CA SER A 132 25.14 6.70 10.80
C SER A 132 24.78 5.28 11.21
N ILE A 133 25.77 4.39 11.20
CA ILE A 133 25.62 3.04 11.77
C ILE A 133 25.88 3.14 13.26
N LEU A 134 24.94 2.64 14.07
CA LEU A 134 25.13 2.53 15.52
C LEU A 134 25.85 1.24 15.85
N ASN A 135 26.87 1.33 16.72
CA ASN A 135 27.70 0.21 17.18
C ASN A 135 28.22 -0.65 16.01
N PRO A 136 28.97 -0.05 15.06
CA PRO A 136 29.47 -0.78 13.91
C PRO A 136 30.35 -1.94 14.34
N LYS A 137 30.20 -3.09 13.66
CA LYS A 137 31.05 -4.26 13.86
C LYS A 137 32.10 -4.34 12.76
N ASP A 138 33.27 -4.88 13.08
CA ASP A 138 34.30 -5.22 12.08
C ASP A 138 33.81 -6.27 11.09
N ARG A 139 32.89 -7.14 11.54
CA ARG A 139 32.29 -8.22 10.76
C ARG A 139 30.80 -8.33 11.08
N TYR A 140 30.00 -8.44 10.03
CA TYR A 140 28.57 -8.73 10.14
C TYR A 140 28.30 -10.16 9.74
N CYS A 141 27.45 -10.82 10.52
CA CYS A 141 27.09 -12.22 10.32
C CYS A 141 25.64 -12.34 9.83
N THR A 142 25.33 -13.40 9.10
CA THR A 142 23.91 -13.73 8.83
C THR A 142 23.15 -13.88 10.15
N GLY A 143 21.99 -13.24 10.24
CA GLY A 143 21.16 -13.14 11.46
C GLY A 143 21.46 -11.92 12.32
N ASP A 144 22.55 -11.19 12.09
CA ASP A 144 22.82 -9.94 12.80
C ASP A 144 21.75 -8.88 12.51
N ASN A 145 21.53 -8.01 13.50
CA ASN A 145 20.72 -6.80 13.33
C ASN A 145 21.63 -5.58 13.17
N LEU A 146 21.54 -4.92 12.02
CA LEU A 146 22.16 -3.64 11.75
C LEU A 146 21.22 -2.52 12.19
N THR A 147 21.69 -1.65 13.07
CA THR A 147 20.94 -0.46 13.50
C THR A 147 21.54 0.80 12.91
N LEU A 148 20.72 1.58 12.21
CA LEU A 148 21.08 2.88 11.67
C LEU A 148 20.37 3.97 12.47
N GLN A 149 21.05 5.09 12.71
CA GLN A 149 20.41 6.32 13.14
C GLN A 149 20.27 7.25 11.93
N ILE A 150 19.09 7.83 11.78
CA ILE A 150 18.83 8.90 10.81
C ILE A 150 18.50 10.16 11.60
N ASP A 151 19.23 11.24 11.33
CA ASP A 151 18.93 12.58 11.83
C ASP A 151 18.45 13.45 10.67
N MET A 152 17.20 13.90 10.74
CA MET A 152 16.58 14.70 9.70
C MET A 152 16.88 16.18 9.87
N TYR A 153 17.12 16.84 8.73
CA TYR A 153 17.40 18.27 8.67
C TYR A 153 16.43 18.95 7.71
N ASP A 154 16.14 20.22 8.00
CA ASP A 154 15.32 21.06 7.14
C ASP A 154 16.13 21.64 5.96
N TYR A 155 15.49 22.40 5.07
CA TYR A 155 16.17 23.02 3.92
C TYR A 155 17.11 24.15 4.34
N LEU A 156 17.01 24.68 5.55
CA LEU A 156 17.95 25.66 6.11
C LEU A 156 19.18 24.97 6.73
N GLY A 157 19.13 23.66 6.95
CA GLY A 157 20.19 22.90 7.61
C GLY A 157 20.07 22.88 9.12
N ASN A 158 18.91 23.23 9.67
CA ASN A 158 18.62 22.99 11.07
C ASN A 158 18.15 21.55 11.26
N ARG A 159 18.56 20.95 12.38
CA ARG A 159 18.04 19.65 12.77
C ARG A 159 16.54 19.78 13.07
N LYS A 160 15.73 18.85 12.54
CA LYS A 160 14.30 18.82 12.87
C LYS A 160 14.11 18.57 14.36
N LYS A 161 13.05 19.14 14.91
CA LYS A 161 12.68 19.05 16.34
C LYS A 161 11.47 18.16 16.58
N TYR A 162 10.95 17.55 15.53
CA TYR A 162 9.77 16.70 15.54
C TYR A 162 9.93 15.60 14.49
N GLY A 163 9.28 14.47 14.75
CA GLY A 163 9.27 13.31 13.86
C GLY A 163 8.08 13.30 12.89
N GLY A 164 7.64 12.10 12.53
CA GLY A 164 6.48 11.84 11.70
C GLY A 164 6.73 11.84 10.19
N ASP A 165 7.99 11.88 9.76
CA ASP A 165 8.34 11.61 8.37
C ASP A 165 7.94 10.17 8.02
N PHE A 166 7.24 9.99 6.92
CA PHE A 166 6.89 8.66 6.44
C PHE A 166 8.08 8.08 5.68
N LEU A 167 8.84 7.23 6.36
CA LEU A 167 10.06 6.62 5.87
C LEU A 167 9.85 5.18 5.41
N ARG A 168 10.72 4.72 4.51
CA ARG A 168 10.84 3.31 4.14
C ARG A 168 12.32 2.91 4.12
N ALA A 169 12.63 1.80 4.75
CA ALA A 169 13.96 1.23 4.76
C ALA A 169 13.93 -0.18 4.19
N ARG A 170 14.99 -0.56 3.47
CA ARG A 170 15.20 -1.94 3.04
C ARG A 170 16.69 -2.25 2.86
N ILE A 171 17.01 -3.54 2.93
CA ILE A 171 18.25 -4.09 2.40
C ILE A 171 17.99 -4.93 1.16
N TYR A 172 18.96 -5.00 0.24
CA TYR A 172 18.81 -5.77 -0.99
C TYR A 172 20.14 -6.16 -1.63
N SER A 173 20.11 -7.24 -2.42
CA SER A 173 21.21 -7.71 -3.25
C SER A 173 20.65 -8.14 -4.61
N PRO A 174 20.72 -7.28 -5.65
CA PRO A 174 20.05 -7.53 -6.93
C PRO A 174 20.43 -8.87 -7.59
N HIS A 175 21.72 -9.21 -7.59
CA HIS A 175 22.22 -10.46 -8.20
C HIS A 175 21.73 -11.73 -7.52
N LEU A 176 21.31 -11.63 -6.25
CA LEU A 176 20.76 -12.74 -5.49
C LEU A 176 19.22 -12.77 -5.54
N GLY A 177 18.57 -11.81 -6.21
CA GLY A 177 17.12 -11.64 -6.09
C GLY A 177 16.67 -11.54 -4.63
N ALA A 178 17.47 -10.87 -3.80
CA ALA A 178 17.28 -10.82 -2.36
C ALA A 178 16.89 -9.41 -1.88
N GLY A 179 16.00 -9.35 -0.89
CA GLY A 179 15.47 -8.11 -0.35
C GLY A 179 14.71 -8.32 0.95
N ALA A 180 14.80 -7.36 1.87
CA ALA A 180 14.03 -7.36 3.12
C ALA A 180 13.73 -5.93 3.56
N SER A 181 12.56 -5.71 4.16
CA SER A 181 12.22 -4.40 4.74
C SER A 181 12.92 -4.16 6.08
N GLY A 182 13.04 -2.89 6.45
CA GLY A 182 13.57 -2.46 7.74
C GLY A 182 12.49 -1.88 8.65
N LYS A 183 12.65 -2.10 9.95
CA LYS A 183 11.78 -1.53 10.98
C LYS A 183 12.24 -0.12 11.32
N ILE A 184 11.32 0.82 11.38
CA ILE A 184 11.62 2.22 11.69
C ILE A 184 10.99 2.59 13.02
N THR A 185 11.76 3.22 13.89
CA THR A 185 11.31 3.79 15.16
C THR A 185 11.55 5.29 15.13
N ASP A 186 10.49 6.07 15.30
CA ASP A 186 10.53 7.52 15.34
C ASP A 186 10.59 8.01 16.80
N PHE A 187 11.63 8.76 17.15
CA PHE A 187 11.78 9.36 18.48
C PHE A 187 10.99 10.66 18.66
N ARG A 188 10.23 11.08 17.65
CA ARG A 188 9.40 12.28 17.62
C ARG A 188 10.18 13.58 17.85
N ASN A 189 11.48 13.57 17.57
CA ASN A 189 12.37 14.71 17.79
C ASN A 189 13.27 15.02 16.57
N GLY A 190 12.91 14.50 15.39
CA GLY A 190 13.69 14.60 14.16
C GLY A 190 14.69 13.47 13.94
N SER A 191 14.78 12.52 14.87
CA SER A 191 15.63 11.33 14.75
C SER A 191 14.84 10.04 14.67
N TYR A 192 15.42 9.08 13.95
CA TYR A 192 14.83 7.77 13.72
C TYR A 192 15.89 6.69 13.91
N LEU A 193 15.49 5.52 14.43
CA LEU A 193 16.25 4.29 14.28
C LEU A 193 15.67 3.44 13.17
N VAL A 194 16.56 2.83 12.41
CA VAL A 194 16.23 1.79 11.43
C VAL A 194 16.91 0.50 11.85
N HIS A 195 16.13 -0.56 12.03
CA HIS A 195 16.62 -1.90 12.33
C HIS A 195 16.47 -2.79 11.10
N LEU A 196 17.59 -3.37 10.66
CA LEU A 196 17.71 -4.20 9.47
C LEU A 196 18.30 -5.56 9.85
N THR A 197 17.52 -6.63 9.70
CA THR A 197 18.03 -7.99 9.91
C THR A 197 18.77 -8.47 8.67
N LEU A 198 20.02 -8.93 8.84
CA LEU A 198 20.89 -9.38 7.75
C LEU A 198 20.61 -10.85 7.43
N PHE A 199 19.67 -11.11 6.54
CA PHE A 199 19.15 -12.46 6.30
C PHE A 199 20.01 -13.38 5.43
N TRP A 200 20.96 -12.85 4.65
CA TRP A 200 21.76 -13.65 3.72
C TRP A 200 23.23 -13.24 3.69
N GLU A 201 24.07 -14.16 3.23
CA GLU A 201 25.51 -13.95 3.01
C GLU A 201 25.76 -13.13 1.73
N GLY A 202 26.83 -12.32 1.75
CA GLY A 202 27.35 -11.61 0.58
C GLY A 202 27.25 -10.10 0.71
N LYS A 203 27.36 -9.40 -0.43
CA LYS A 203 27.28 -7.94 -0.50
C LYS A 203 25.82 -7.49 -0.38
N VAL A 204 25.53 -6.67 0.64
CA VAL A 204 24.20 -6.15 0.95
C VAL A 204 24.20 -4.63 0.80
N LYS A 205 23.23 -4.12 0.03
CA LYS A 205 22.97 -2.68 -0.13
C LYS A 205 21.85 -2.24 0.79
N ILE A 206 21.89 -0.99 1.21
CA ILE A 206 20.84 -0.34 2.00
C ILE A 206 20.10 0.65 1.10
N SER A 207 18.80 0.82 1.31
CA SER A 207 18.03 1.93 0.75
C SER A 207 17.14 2.53 1.82
N LEU A 208 17.16 3.86 1.91
CA LEU A 208 16.44 4.69 2.88
C LEU A 208 15.68 5.76 2.11
N LEU A 209 14.36 5.65 2.06
CA LEU A 209 13.49 6.56 1.31
C LEU A 209 12.67 7.43 2.26
N LEU A 210 12.70 8.74 2.02
CA LEU A 210 11.68 9.65 2.51
C LEU A 210 10.46 9.57 1.56
N ILE A 211 9.41 8.85 1.96
CA ILE A 211 8.18 8.78 1.15
C ILE A 211 7.42 10.10 1.23
N HIS A 212 7.18 10.61 2.43
CA HIS A 212 6.58 11.92 2.68
C HIS A 212 7.21 12.60 3.90
N PRO A 213 7.50 13.92 3.85
CA PRO A 213 7.89 14.66 5.04
C PRO A 213 6.74 14.77 6.04
N SER A 214 7.04 15.00 7.33
CA SER A 214 6.04 15.07 8.41
C SER A 214 4.86 16.00 8.09
N GLU A 215 5.12 17.13 7.46
CA GLU A 215 4.12 18.14 7.11
C GLU A 215 3.14 17.62 6.04
N ALA A 216 3.66 16.85 5.08
CA ALA A 216 2.84 16.20 4.06
C ALA A 216 1.99 15.09 4.68
N VAL A 217 2.52 14.35 5.64
CA VAL A 217 1.77 13.33 6.39
C VAL A 217 0.56 13.93 7.09
N VAL A 218 0.72 15.08 7.77
CA VAL A 218 -0.40 15.79 8.39
C VAL A 218 -1.44 16.22 7.36
N ALA A 219 -1.00 16.78 6.23
CA ALA A 219 -1.90 17.22 5.18
C ALA A 219 -2.68 16.05 4.55
N LEU A 220 -2.03 14.90 4.33
CA LEU A 220 -2.68 13.66 3.86
C LEU A 220 -3.70 13.14 4.86
N TRP A 221 -3.33 13.09 6.15
CA TRP A 221 -4.22 12.63 7.22
C TRP A 221 -5.46 13.51 7.35
N ARG A 222 -5.27 14.83 7.36
CA ARG A 222 -6.38 15.80 7.38
C ARG A 222 -7.24 15.64 6.13
N GLY A 223 -6.63 15.64 4.94
CA GLY A 223 -7.33 15.59 3.66
C GLY A 223 -8.19 14.35 3.52
N ARG A 224 -7.63 13.16 3.83
CA ARG A 224 -8.37 11.89 3.84
C ARG A 224 -9.64 11.94 4.68
N ASN A 225 -9.57 12.56 5.86
CA ASN A 225 -10.66 12.57 6.83
C ASN A 225 -11.57 13.80 6.73
N SER A 226 -11.36 14.68 5.73
CA SER A 226 -12.14 15.92 5.56
C SER A 226 -13.45 15.75 4.78
N GLY A 227 -13.68 14.58 4.17
CA GLY A 227 -14.95 14.25 3.53
C GLY A 227 -14.80 13.30 2.33
N PHE A 228 -15.81 13.30 1.46
CA PHE A 228 -15.97 12.29 0.40
C PHE A 228 -15.69 12.82 -1.02
N LYS A 229 -15.20 14.06 -1.16
CA LYS A 229 -15.10 14.75 -2.46
C LYS A 229 -13.99 14.23 -3.37
N TYR A 230 -13.14 13.29 -2.94
CA TYR A 230 -12.11 12.70 -3.80
C TYR A 230 -12.66 11.81 -4.90
N VAL A 231 -13.85 11.24 -4.70
CA VAL A 231 -14.48 10.31 -5.64
C VAL A 231 -15.92 10.76 -5.88
N ASN A 232 -16.28 10.96 -7.13
CA ASN A 232 -17.68 11.09 -7.53
C ASN A 232 -18.22 9.74 -7.94
N HIS A 233 -19.47 9.48 -7.61
CA HIS A 233 -20.20 8.31 -8.10
C HIS A 233 -21.33 8.75 -9.01
N ARG A 234 -21.60 7.91 -10.01
CA ARG A 234 -22.80 8.00 -10.82
C ARG A 234 -23.40 6.62 -10.95
N ALA A 235 -24.71 6.56 -10.99
CA ALA A 235 -25.40 5.30 -11.11
C ALA A 235 -26.40 5.31 -12.25
N LYS A 236 -26.63 4.12 -12.78
CA LYS A 236 -27.53 3.85 -13.88
C LYS A 236 -28.81 3.24 -13.33
N PHE A 237 -29.92 3.88 -13.64
CA PHE A 237 -31.27 3.38 -13.40
C PHE A 237 -31.81 2.87 -14.73
N SER A 238 -32.34 1.65 -14.77
CA SER A 238 -32.75 0.98 -16.00
C SER A 238 -34.20 0.55 -15.98
N SER A 239 -34.90 0.82 -17.07
CA SER A 239 -36.22 0.28 -17.41
C SER A 239 -36.11 -0.49 -18.74
N PRO A 240 -37.18 -1.19 -19.20
CA PRO A 240 -37.15 -1.88 -20.49
C PRO A 240 -36.85 -0.98 -21.70
N THR A 241 -37.11 0.33 -21.59
CA THR A 241 -37.01 1.28 -22.71
C THR A 241 -35.97 2.37 -22.51
N GLN A 242 -35.49 2.59 -21.27
CA GLN A 242 -34.61 3.71 -20.96
C GLN A 242 -33.55 3.35 -19.92
N SER A 243 -32.41 4.02 -20.04
CA SER A 243 -31.36 4.04 -19.04
C SER A 243 -31.05 5.49 -18.68
N ILE A 244 -31.12 5.85 -17.41
CA ILE A 244 -30.84 7.21 -16.92
C ILE A 244 -29.67 7.14 -15.94
N ASP A 245 -28.65 7.96 -16.18
CA ASP A 245 -27.51 8.12 -15.28
C ASP A 245 -27.78 9.29 -14.32
N THR A 246 -27.63 9.09 -13.01
CA THR A 246 -27.77 10.13 -11.99
C THR A 246 -26.56 10.18 -11.05
N ALA A 247 -26.41 11.31 -10.34
CA ALA A 247 -25.34 11.49 -9.37
C ALA A 247 -25.60 10.69 -8.09
N CYS A 248 -24.53 10.12 -7.52
CA CYS A 248 -24.57 9.37 -6.27
C CYS A 248 -23.36 9.66 -5.38
N GLY A 249 -23.43 9.23 -4.13
CA GLY A 249 -22.29 9.28 -3.21
C GLY A 249 -22.65 8.90 -1.78
N TYR A 250 -21.62 8.81 -0.94
CA TYR A 250 -21.74 8.61 0.50
C TYR A 250 -22.09 9.89 1.26
N ASP A 251 -21.92 11.05 0.61
CA ASP A 251 -22.21 12.37 1.17
C ASP A 251 -22.76 13.24 0.03
N LEU A 252 -24.04 12.99 -0.32
CA LEU A 252 -24.74 13.61 -1.44
C LEU A 252 -25.59 14.78 -0.94
N HIS A 253 -25.19 16.01 -1.30
CA HIS A 253 -25.92 17.23 -0.97
C HIS A 253 -26.75 17.68 -2.19
N THR A 254 -28.07 17.54 -2.12
CA THR A 254 -29.01 17.94 -3.19
C THR A 254 -30.38 18.31 -2.61
N GLU A 255 -31.13 19.15 -3.32
CA GLU A 255 -32.54 19.46 -3.05
C GLU A 255 -33.50 18.49 -3.76
N GLU A 256 -32.98 17.64 -4.63
CA GLU A 256 -33.76 16.64 -5.39
C GLU A 256 -34.18 15.45 -4.51
N GLU A 257 -35.21 14.72 -4.93
CA GLU A 257 -35.59 13.47 -4.28
C GLU A 257 -34.44 12.45 -4.40
N VAL A 258 -34.07 11.79 -3.30
CA VAL A 258 -32.97 10.81 -3.26
C VAL A 258 -33.45 9.41 -2.92
N CYS A 259 -32.80 8.43 -3.53
CA CYS A 259 -32.85 7.04 -3.13
C CYS A 259 -31.76 6.77 -2.10
N GLU A 260 -32.14 6.22 -0.95
CA GLU A 260 -31.21 5.76 0.08
C GLU A 260 -30.99 4.25 -0.04
N TYR A 261 -29.74 3.85 -0.18
CA TYR A 261 -29.30 2.47 -0.20
C TYR A 261 -28.49 2.19 1.07
N MET A 262 -29.21 1.68 2.08
CA MET A 262 -28.59 1.17 3.29
C MET A 262 -27.95 -0.17 2.97
N GLY A 263 -26.63 -0.31 3.21
CA GLY A 263 -26.03 -1.64 3.28
C GLY A 263 -26.71 -2.46 4.38
N LYS A 264 -26.72 -3.81 4.28
CA LYS A 264 -27.34 -4.64 5.33
C LYS A 264 -26.51 -4.54 6.61
N LYS A 265 -27.17 -4.15 7.71
CA LYS A 265 -26.66 -3.96 9.10
C LYS A 265 -25.27 -3.30 9.20
N ASP A 266 -25.25 -2.08 9.70
CA ASP A 266 -24.05 -1.38 10.18
C ASP A 266 -22.99 -1.04 9.11
N GLU A 267 -23.36 -1.01 7.83
CA GLU A 267 -22.56 -0.42 6.75
C GLU A 267 -22.90 1.07 6.54
N TYR A 268 -22.05 1.82 5.84
CA TYR A 268 -22.26 3.26 5.62
C TYR A 268 -23.26 3.49 4.47
N PRO A 269 -24.24 4.39 4.61
CA PRO A 269 -25.29 4.59 3.61
C PRO A 269 -24.77 5.18 2.31
N PHE A 270 -25.38 4.79 1.19
CA PHE A 270 -25.08 5.32 -0.14
C PHE A 270 -26.34 5.93 -0.75
N TYR A 271 -26.21 7.12 -1.34
CA TYR A 271 -27.35 7.91 -1.82
C TYR A 271 -27.23 8.16 -3.32
N CYS A 272 -28.36 8.17 -4.02
CA CYS A 272 -28.44 8.57 -5.42
C CYS A 272 -29.61 9.52 -5.66
N VAL A 273 -29.45 10.49 -6.56
CA VAL A 273 -30.57 11.28 -7.07
C VAL A 273 -31.56 10.35 -7.78
N LYS A 274 -32.84 10.41 -7.38
CA LYS A 274 -33.90 9.58 -7.94
C LYS A 274 -34.37 10.16 -9.28
N PRO A 275 -34.34 9.38 -10.37
CA PRO A 275 -34.91 9.83 -11.64
C PRO A 275 -36.44 9.98 -11.54
N GLN A 276 -36.99 11.08 -12.05
CA GLN A 276 -38.43 11.45 -11.90
C GLN A 276 -39.43 10.35 -12.28
N GLN A 277 -39.10 9.48 -13.24
CA GLN A 277 -40.00 8.44 -13.77
C GLN A 277 -39.52 7.01 -13.45
N MET A 278 -38.62 6.85 -12.47
CA MET A 278 -38.04 5.55 -12.13
C MET A 278 -38.10 5.25 -10.64
N SER A 279 -38.28 3.97 -10.31
CA SER A 279 -38.20 3.49 -8.93
C SER A 279 -36.75 3.43 -8.45
N CYS A 280 -36.50 3.64 -7.16
CA CYS A 280 -35.19 3.39 -6.55
C CYS A 280 -34.70 1.95 -6.73
N SER A 281 -35.61 0.99 -6.86
CA SER A 281 -35.27 -0.41 -7.15
C SER A 281 -34.76 -0.66 -8.57
N SER A 282 -34.80 0.35 -9.46
CA SER A 282 -34.29 0.23 -10.82
C SER A 282 -32.81 0.56 -10.97
N LEU A 283 -32.11 0.83 -9.86
CA LEU A 283 -30.65 0.95 -9.83
C LEU A 283 -30.01 -0.39 -10.28
N THR A 284 -29.22 -0.35 -11.35
CA THR A 284 -28.56 -1.56 -11.87
C THR A 284 -27.04 -1.49 -11.83
N HIS A 285 -26.44 -0.33 -12.11
CA HIS A 285 -24.99 -0.19 -12.21
C HIS A 285 -24.48 1.07 -11.52
N VAL A 286 -23.23 1.03 -11.05
CA VAL A 286 -22.50 2.18 -10.51
C VAL A 286 -21.17 2.33 -11.24
N ALA A 287 -20.75 3.57 -11.44
CA ALA A 287 -19.40 3.93 -11.84
C ALA A 287 -18.88 5.05 -10.93
N SER A 288 -17.57 5.24 -10.90
CA SER A 288 -16.89 6.21 -10.06
C SER A 288 -15.70 6.83 -10.78
N SER A 289 -15.38 8.06 -10.44
CA SER A 289 -14.22 8.76 -10.99
C SER A 289 -13.54 9.58 -9.92
N PHE A 290 -12.21 9.59 -9.93
CA PHE A 290 -11.46 10.55 -9.13
C PHE A 290 -11.79 11.98 -9.58
N THR A 291 -12.07 12.86 -8.64
CA THR A 291 -12.35 14.26 -8.92
C THR A 291 -11.05 15.05 -9.02
N GLN A 292 -11.14 16.32 -9.45
CA GLN A 292 -10.04 17.28 -9.33
C GLN A 292 -10.00 17.96 -7.95
N HIS A 293 -10.88 17.56 -7.03
CA HIS A 293 -10.91 18.14 -5.69
C HIS A 293 -9.62 17.80 -4.92
N SER A 294 -9.15 18.78 -4.17
CA SER A 294 -8.01 18.67 -3.27
C SER A 294 -8.38 19.34 -1.96
N TYR A 295 -8.17 18.62 -0.86
CA TYR A 295 -8.24 19.14 0.50
C TYR A 295 -6.90 19.74 0.94
N LEU A 296 -5.89 19.74 0.08
CA LEU A 296 -4.62 20.45 0.31
C LEU A 296 -4.81 21.95 0.05
N THR A 297 -4.28 22.75 0.97
CA THR A 297 -4.14 24.19 0.78
C THR A 297 -3.14 24.49 -0.34
N ALA A 298 -3.18 25.71 -0.87
CA ALA A 298 -2.20 26.17 -1.86
C ALA A 298 -0.75 26.05 -1.34
N LEU A 299 -0.56 26.24 -0.02
CA LEU A 299 0.73 26.11 0.63
C LEU A 299 1.21 24.64 0.61
N GLU A 300 0.34 23.68 0.95
CA GLU A 300 0.67 22.25 1.07
C GLU A 300 0.93 21.54 -0.26
N LYS A 301 0.32 21.98 -1.36
CA LYS A 301 0.47 21.34 -2.68
C LYS A 301 1.94 21.12 -3.09
N PRO A 302 2.85 22.12 -2.96
CA PRO A 302 4.28 21.94 -3.17
C PRO A 302 4.97 20.80 -2.38
N LEU A 303 4.42 20.33 -1.26
CA LEU A 303 5.00 19.20 -0.49
C LEU A 303 4.97 17.88 -1.28
N PHE A 304 4.12 17.80 -2.30
CA PHE A 304 3.93 16.61 -3.13
C PHE A 304 4.61 16.73 -4.50
N ASP A 305 5.48 17.72 -4.68
CA ASP A 305 6.39 17.74 -5.82
C ASP A 305 7.30 16.50 -5.79
N ARG A 306 7.59 15.93 -6.97
CA ARG A 306 8.36 14.68 -7.07
C ARG A 306 9.77 14.81 -6.48
N SER A 307 10.33 16.01 -6.42
CA SER A 307 11.62 16.25 -5.78
C SER A 307 11.60 16.13 -4.25
N HIS A 308 10.42 16.20 -3.62
CA HIS A 308 10.24 16.20 -2.16
C HIS A 308 9.70 14.88 -1.60
N ILE A 309 9.25 13.97 -2.46
CA ILE A 309 8.62 12.70 -2.07
C ILE A 309 9.31 11.51 -2.72
N ARG A 310 9.31 10.38 -2.01
CA ARG A 310 10.05 9.15 -2.38
C ARG A 310 11.51 9.44 -2.74
N ALA A 311 12.13 10.35 -2.00
CA ALA A 311 13.51 10.75 -2.23
C ALA A 311 14.46 9.89 -1.40
N GLU A 312 15.52 9.38 -2.02
CA GLU A 312 16.54 8.58 -1.34
C GLU A 312 17.36 9.50 -0.41
N ILE A 313 17.53 9.08 0.83
CA ILE A 313 18.37 9.76 1.82
C ILE A 313 19.81 9.35 1.52
N PRO A 314 20.67 10.29 1.08
CA PRO A 314 22.06 9.97 0.84
C PRO A 314 22.75 9.64 2.16
N HIS A 315 23.42 8.50 2.21
CA HIS A 315 24.06 8.01 3.42
C HIS A 315 25.56 7.79 3.28
N GLY A 316 26.10 7.67 2.06
CA GLY A 316 27.53 7.43 1.80
C GLY A 316 28.09 6.10 2.34
N LEU A 317 27.29 5.33 3.09
CA LEU A 317 27.67 4.01 3.62
C LEU A 317 28.06 3.06 2.48
N PRO A 318 29.18 2.32 2.62
CA PRO A 318 29.58 1.31 1.65
C PRO A 318 28.63 0.10 1.68
N ASP A 319 28.67 -0.70 0.61
CA ASP A 319 28.03 -2.02 0.61
C ASP A 319 28.56 -2.87 1.78
N LEU A 320 27.66 -3.45 2.56
CA LEU A 320 28.02 -4.30 3.70
C LEU A 320 28.38 -5.70 3.21
N VAL A 321 29.46 -6.28 3.74
CA VAL A 321 29.81 -7.69 3.50
C VAL A 321 29.33 -8.51 4.68
N VAL A 322 28.31 -9.34 4.45
CA VAL A 322 27.74 -10.25 5.44
C VAL A 322 28.37 -11.63 5.26
N LEU A 323 28.87 -12.19 6.35
CA LEU A 323 29.56 -13.47 6.38
C LEU A 323 28.69 -14.55 7.04
N LYS A 324 28.97 -15.80 6.71
CA LYS A 324 28.50 -16.94 7.49
C LYS A 324 29.45 -17.17 8.68
N CYS A 325 29.05 -16.73 9.87
CA CYS A 325 29.91 -16.79 11.06
C CYS A 325 29.72 -18.06 11.90
N THR A 326 28.54 -18.68 11.83
CA THR A 326 28.24 -19.93 12.53
C THR A 326 27.91 -21.04 11.53
N ASN A 327 28.35 -22.26 11.84
CA ASN A 327 27.98 -23.47 11.11
C ASN A 327 26.69 -24.10 11.63
N GLU A 328 26.07 -23.49 12.64
CA GLU A 328 24.80 -23.96 13.17
C GLU A 328 23.69 -23.69 12.16
N SER A 329 23.17 -24.77 11.57
CA SER A 329 21.92 -24.73 10.84
C SER A 329 20.82 -24.27 11.79
N ALA A 330 20.12 -23.18 11.44
CA ALA A 330 18.94 -22.77 12.17
C ALA A 330 17.98 -23.98 12.28
N PRO A 331 17.34 -24.20 13.45
CA PRO A 331 16.39 -25.28 13.60
C PRO A 331 15.30 -25.18 12.53
N GLY A 332 14.87 -26.33 12.01
CA GLY A 332 13.84 -26.37 10.97
C GLY A 332 12.58 -25.66 11.42
N LYS A 333 12.09 -24.71 10.61
CA LYS A 333 10.83 -24.00 10.88
C LYS A 333 9.65 -24.90 10.54
N GLU A 334 8.64 -24.92 11.40
CA GLU A 334 7.37 -25.56 11.04
C GLU A 334 6.74 -24.89 9.81
N VAL A 335 5.93 -25.65 9.07
CA VAL A 335 5.21 -25.15 7.91
C VAL A 335 4.23 -24.07 8.34
N CYS A 336 4.11 -23.00 7.57
CA CYS A 336 3.19 -21.89 7.86
C CYS A 336 1.74 -22.39 8.00
N LYS A 337 1.06 -21.95 9.06
CA LYS A 337 -0.34 -22.30 9.37
C LYS A 337 -1.13 -21.01 9.67
N THR A 338 -2.45 -21.13 9.62
CA THR A 338 -3.35 -20.09 10.12
C THR A 338 -3.17 -19.90 11.63
N GLY A 339 -3.47 -18.69 12.13
CA GLY A 339 -3.38 -18.36 13.55
C GLY A 339 -1.97 -18.05 14.07
N MET A 340 -0.96 -18.10 13.19
CA MET A 340 0.39 -17.66 13.52
C MET A 340 0.46 -16.14 13.65
N GLU A 341 1.22 -15.66 14.63
CA GLU A 341 1.45 -14.22 14.79
C GLU A 341 2.32 -13.67 13.65
N LEU A 342 1.87 -12.56 13.07
CA LEU A 342 2.64 -11.83 12.07
C LEU A 342 3.79 -11.08 12.75
N GLN A 343 5.02 -11.42 12.39
CA GLN A 343 6.21 -10.68 12.82
C GLN A 343 6.59 -9.61 11.80
N PHE A 344 7.38 -8.62 12.20
CA PHE A 344 7.92 -7.60 11.30
C PHE A 344 9.46 -7.57 11.37
N PRO A 345 10.17 -7.68 10.23
CA PRO A 345 9.62 -7.98 8.90
C PRO A 345 8.97 -9.37 8.87
N GLY A 346 7.96 -9.55 8.03
CA GLY A 346 7.26 -10.82 7.86
C GLY A 346 8.12 -11.88 7.19
N GLY A 347 9.15 -11.46 6.45
CA GLY A 347 10.07 -12.33 5.73
C GLY A 347 11.13 -11.57 4.97
N HIS A 348 11.83 -12.30 4.11
CA HIS A 348 12.75 -11.72 3.13
C HIS A 348 12.69 -12.52 1.83
N PHE A 349 13.05 -11.89 0.72
CA PHE A 349 13.36 -12.60 -0.50
C PHE A 349 14.82 -13.08 -0.48
N TYR A 350 15.03 -14.29 -0.96
CA TYR A 350 16.33 -14.82 -1.33
C TYR A 350 16.15 -15.69 -2.58
N GLN A 351 16.95 -15.46 -3.63
CA GLN A 351 16.81 -16.11 -4.94
C GLN A 351 15.39 -15.95 -5.53
N ASN A 352 14.78 -14.77 -5.37
CA ASN A 352 13.41 -14.46 -5.77
C ASN A 352 12.32 -15.30 -5.09
N ILE A 353 12.65 -15.96 -3.97
CA ILE A 353 11.71 -16.75 -3.19
C ILE A 353 11.52 -16.09 -1.83
N TRP A 354 10.27 -15.89 -1.44
CA TRP A 354 9.91 -15.38 -0.13
C TRP A 354 10.18 -16.42 0.95
N GLN A 355 10.88 -16.00 2.00
CA GLN A 355 11.26 -16.79 3.16
C GLN A 355 10.63 -16.14 4.39
N PRO A 356 9.46 -16.63 4.87
CA PRO A 356 8.85 -16.11 6.08
C PRO A 356 9.79 -16.21 7.29
N VAL A 357 9.74 -15.22 8.20
CA VAL A 357 10.56 -15.26 9.41
C VAL A 357 10.06 -16.34 10.38
N SER A 358 8.75 -16.42 10.60
CA SER A 358 8.17 -17.29 11.65
C SER A 358 8.01 -18.76 11.26
N CYS A 359 7.96 -19.08 9.96
CA CYS A 359 7.59 -20.40 9.46
C CYS A 359 8.26 -20.74 8.13
N SER A 360 8.10 -21.96 7.63
CA SER A 360 8.55 -22.40 6.31
C SER A 360 7.40 -22.38 5.30
N MET A 361 7.68 -21.80 4.12
CA MET A 361 6.76 -21.77 2.98
C MET A 361 7.09 -22.92 2.03
N LYS A 362 6.07 -23.62 1.54
CA LYS A 362 6.23 -24.61 0.47
C LYS A 362 6.32 -23.91 -0.88
N ARG A 363 7.08 -24.50 -1.80
CA ARG A 363 7.19 -24.03 -3.18
C ARG A 363 6.33 -24.93 -4.08
N PHE A 364 5.50 -24.32 -4.90
CA PHE A 364 4.71 -25.01 -5.90
C PHE A 364 5.23 -24.60 -7.27
N THR A 365 6.08 -25.43 -7.86
CA THR A 365 6.85 -25.11 -9.07
C THR A 365 6.26 -25.72 -10.34
N SER A 366 5.31 -26.64 -10.19
CA SER A 366 4.66 -27.33 -11.30
C SER A 366 3.13 -27.28 -11.18
N GLN A 367 2.47 -27.43 -12.33
CA GLN A 367 1.02 -27.56 -12.38
C GLN A 367 0.50 -28.74 -11.53
N ASP A 368 1.23 -29.86 -11.50
CA ASP A 368 0.80 -31.07 -10.78
C ASP A 368 0.85 -30.89 -9.27
N GLU A 369 1.83 -30.16 -8.73
CA GLU A 369 1.89 -29.79 -7.31
C GLU A 369 0.71 -28.89 -6.92
N ILE A 370 0.41 -27.89 -7.76
CA ILE A 370 -0.74 -26.99 -7.53
C ILE A 370 -2.05 -27.77 -7.62
N ASN A 371 -2.21 -28.62 -8.63
CA ASN A 371 -3.38 -29.50 -8.79
C ASN A 371 -3.53 -30.45 -7.61
N GLY A 372 -2.43 -31.03 -7.12
CA GLY A 372 -2.43 -31.89 -5.94
C GLY A 372 -2.93 -31.16 -4.69
N CYS A 373 -2.49 -29.92 -4.48
CA CYS A 373 -2.93 -29.09 -3.36
C CYS A 373 -4.40 -28.66 -3.49
N LEU A 374 -4.82 -28.24 -4.69
CA LEU A 374 -6.18 -27.76 -4.94
C LEU A 374 -7.22 -28.88 -5.03
N ARG A 375 -6.81 -30.15 -5.17
CA ARG A 375 -7.72 -31.28 -5.36
C ARG A 375 -8.79 -31.35 -4.27
N GLY A 376 -10.06 -31.34 -4.70
CA GLY A 376 -11.21 -31.37 -3.79
C GLY A 376 -11.32 -30.12 -2.92
N LYS A 377 -10.83 -28.95 -3.37
CA LYS A 377 -10.89 -27.67 -2.64
C LYS A 377 -11.75 -26.65 -3.36
N SER A 378 -12.37 -25.78 -2.56
CA SER A 378 -13.11 -24.60 -3.01
C SER A 378 -12.50 -23.34 -2.43
N LEU A 379 -11.93 -22.50 -3.30
CA LEU A 379 -11.34 -21.21 -2.97
C LEU A 379 -12.32 -20.09 -3.30
N ARG A 380 -12.57 -19.19 -2.34
CA ARG A 380 -13.36 -17.97 -2.52
C ARG A 380 -12.46 -16.74 -2.36
N LEU A 381 -12.12 -16.09 -3.47
CA LEU A 381 -11.34 -14.88 -3.53
C LEU A 381 -12.28 -13.67 -3.50
N ILE A 382 -12.17 -12.83 -2.47
CA ILE A 382 -13.06 -11.68 -2.25
C ILE A 382 -12.25 -10.40 -2.21
N GLY A 383 -12.31 -9.57 -3.25
CA GLY A 383 -11.36 -8.45 -3.30
C GLY A 383 -11.48 -7.52 -4.48
N ASP A 384 -10.32 -7.10 -4.96
CA ASP A 384 -10.16 -6.12 -6.03
C ASP A 384 -9.27 -6.68 -7.16
N SER A 385 -8.83 -5.80 -8.04
CA SER A 385 -7.95 -6.13 -9.16
C SER A 385 -6.67 -6.90 -8.76
N THR A 386 -6.20 -6.79 -7.51
CA THR A 386 -5.01 -7.53 -7.05
C THR A 386 -5.30 -9.01 -6.80
N LEU A 387 -6.53 -9.39 -6.43
CA LEU A 387 -6.95 -10.80 -6.38
C LEU A 387 -7.38 -11.34 -7.75
N ILE A 388 -7.74 -10.45 -8.70
CA ILE A 388 -7.89 -10.86 -10.10
C ILE A 388 -6.53 -11.31 -10.67
N GLN A 389 -5.40 -10.71 -10.25
CA GLN A 389 -4.07 -11.22 -10.62
C GLN A 389 -3.83 -12.65 -10.13
N TRP A 390 -4.33 -13.01 -8.94
CA TRP A 390 -4.26 -14.40 -8.45
C TRP A 390 -5.09 -15.35 -9.31
N MET A 391 -6.32 -14.95 -9.68
CA MET A 391 -7.16 -15.71 -10.60
C MET A 391 -6.48 -15.90 -11.97
N LYS A 392 -5.82 -14.86 -12.48
CA LYS A 392 -5.02 -14.92 -13.70
C LYS A 392 -3.87 -15.90 -13.56
N TYR A 393 -3.10 -15.84 -12.46
CA TYR A 393 -2.03 -16.79 -12.18
C TYR A 393 -2.52 -18.25 -12.18
N PHE A 394 -3.64 -18.55 -11.51
CA PHE A 394 -4.22 -19.88 -11.51
C PHE A 394 -4.63 -20.33 -12.92
N THR A 395 -5.28 -19.46 -13.70
CA THR A 395 -5.67 -19.77 -15.10
C THR A 395 -4.46 -20.01 -15.99
N GLU A 396 -3.38 -19.26 -15.80
CA GLU A 396 -2.16 -19.37 -16.58
C GLU A 396 -1.32 -20.59 -16.20
N THR A 397 -1.38 -21.05 -14.95
CA THR A 397 -0.53 -22.14 -14.45
C THR A 397 -1.25 -23.49 -14.44
N VAL A 398 -2.56 -23.49 -14.16
CA VAL A 398 -3.39 -24.70 -14.08
C VAL A 398 -4.29 -24.80 -15.31
N LYS A 399 -3.76 -25.38 -16.38
CA LYS A 399 -4.43 -25.51 -17.68
C LYS A 399 -5.67 -26.40 -17.68
N THR A 400 -5.88 -27.18 -16.61
CA THR A 400 -7.06 -28.03 -16.44
C THR A 400 -8.27 -27.26 -15.91
N LEU A 401 -8.09 -26.05 -15.39
CA LEU A 401 -9.20 -25.18 -15.00
C LEU A 401 -9.98 -24.72 -16.24
N LYS A 402 -11.29 -24.89 -16.20
CA LYS A 402 -12.25 -24.45 -17.21
C LYS A 402 -13.01 -23.24 -16.71
N ASP A 403 -13.32 -22.35 -17.64
CA ASP A 403 -14.09 -21.15 -17.37
C ASP A 403 -15.58 -21.51 -17.35
N LEU A 404 -16.26 -21.18 -16.25
CA LEU A 404 -17.71 -21.18 -16.23
C LEU A 404 -18.18 -19.74 -16.39
N ASP A 405 -18.79 -19.43 -17.53
CA ASP A 405 -19.34 -18.11 -17.77
C ASP A 405 -20.52 -17.85 -16.81
N LEU A 406 -20.45 -16.73 -16.11
CA LEU A 406 -21.49 -16.26 -15.19
C LEU A 406 -22.39 -15.20 -15.85
N TYR A 407 -22.18 -14.91 -17.13
CA TYR A 407 -22.92 -13.91 -17.91
C TYR A 407 -22.87 -12.50 -17.30
N ASP A 408 -21.77 -12.21 -16.60
CA ASP A 408 -21.44 -10.90 -16.04
C ASP A 408 -20.38 -10.21 -16.92
N GLU A 409 -20.40 -8.88 -16.94
CA GLU A 409 -19.64 -8.06 -17.87
C GLU A 409 -18.61 -7.17 -17.17
N GLY A 410 -17.60 -6.74 -17.92
CA GLY A 410 -16.51 -5.91 -17.41
C GLY A 410 -15.39 -6.70 -16.74
N TRP A 411 -14.33 -6.01 -16.33
CA TRP A 411 -13.17 -6.64 -15.68
C TRP A 411 -13.45 -6.98 -14.20
N GLN A 412 -14.42 -6.29 -13.61
CA GLN A 412 -14.86 -6.40 -12.22
C GLN A 412 -15.79 -7.60 -11.99
N LYS A 413 -16.13 -8.31 -13.06
CA LYS A 413 -17.13 -9.36 -13.03
C LYS A 413 -16.77 -10.48 -12.08
N SER A 414 -17.80 -11.16 -11.59
CA SER A 414 -17.58 -12.43 -10.89
C SER A 414 -16.91 -13.44 -11.83
N LEU A 415 -15.91 -14.17 -11.34
CA LEU A 415 -15.24 -15.21 -12.11
C LEU A 415 -15.41 -16.56 -11.42
N LEU A 416 -15.62 -17.61 -12.20
CA LEU A 416 -15.67 -18.98 -11.71
C LEU A 416 -14.81 -19.88 -12.61
N LYS A 417 -13.83 -20.53 -12.01
CA LYS A 417 -12.96 -21.52 -12.63
C LYS A 417 -13.19 -22.86 -11.96
N VAL A 418 -13.33 -23.93 -12.74
CA VAL A 418 -13.61 -25.27 -12.24
C VAL A 418 -12.75 -26.33 -12.92
N ASP A 419 -12.33 -27.35 -12.17
CA ASP A 419 -11.81 -28.61 -12.70
C ASP A 419 -12.70 -29.73 -12.14
N PRO A 420 -13.72 -30.19 -12.89
CA PRO A 420 -14.65 -31.22 -12.43
C PRO A 420 -13.97 -32.55 -12.12
N ASP A 421 -12.91 -32.91 -12.86
CA ASP A 421 -12.22 -34.20 -12.70
C ASP A 421 -11.45 -34.26 -11.37
N ARG A 422 -10.94 -33.11 -10.92
CA ARG A 422 -10.22 -32.97 -9.64
C ARG A 422 -11.08 -32.35 -8.53
N ASN A 423 -12.34 -32.03 -8.81
CA ASN A 423 -13.26 -31.31 -7.91
C ASN A 423 -12.63 -30.01 -7.36
N ILE A 424 -12.07 -29.19 -8.24
CA ILE A 424 -11.49 -27.88 -7.90
C ILE A 424 -12.50 -26.79 -8.25
N GLN A 425 -12.69 -25.84 -7.33
CA GLN A 425 -13.46 -24.63 -7.59
C GLN A 425 -12.69 -23.41 -7.11
N ILE A 426 -12.53 -22.40 -7.97
CA ILE A 426 -11.98 -21.09 -7.61
C ILE A 426 -12.97 -20.04 -8.07
N ARG A 427 -13.50 -19.26 -7.13
CA ARG A 427 -14.44 -18.16 -7.40
C ARG A 427 -13.83 -16.85 -6.98
N PHE A 428 -13.87 -15.85 -7.85
CA PHE A 428 -13.59 -14.46 -7.51
C PHE A 428 -14.90 -13.64 -7.46
N GLN A 429 -15.04 -12.81 -6.44
CA GLN A 429 -16.06 -11.78 -6.32
C GLN A 429 -15.44 -10.48 -5.79
N LYS A 430 -16.00 -9.34 -6.17
CA LYS A 430 -15.59 -8.04 -5.63
C LYS A 430 -15.79 -7.99 -4.11
N HIS A 431 -15.07 -7.09 -3.43
CA HIS A 431 -15.24 -6.87 -1.99
C HIS A 431 -16.49 -6.04 -1.59
N GLY A 432 -17.33 -5.65 -2.54
CA GLY A 432 -18.45 -4.74 -2.35
C GLY A 432 -18.00 -3.29 -2.13
N ASP A 433 -18.95 -2.37 -2.00
CA ASP A 433 -18.65 -0.94 -1.92
C ASP A 433 -17.95 -0.53 -0.61
N PRO A 434 -17.15 0.56 -0.54
CA PRO A 434 -16.75 1.45 -1.65
C PRO A 434 -15.84 0.75 -2.66
N PHE A 435 -16.27 0.69 -3.92
CA PHE A 435 -15.51 0.11 -5.01
C PHE A 435 -15.30 1.15 -6.12
N VAL A 436 -14.09 1.72 -6.19
CA VAL A 436 -13.77 2.75 -7.18
C VAL A 436 -13.49 2.14 -8.55
N SER A 437 -14.32 2.47 -9.55
CA SER A 437 -14.14 2.02 -10.94
C SER A 437 -14.70 3.02 -11.95
N MET A 438 -13.91 3.39 -12.97
CA MET A 438 -14.37 4.27 -14.06
C MET A 438 -15.41 3.62 -14.98
N ALA A 439 -15.35 2.29 -15.14
CA ALA A 439 -16.35 1.54 -15.88
C ALA A 439 -17.54 1.22 -14.97
N PHE A 440 -18.74 1.26 -15.55
CA PHE A 440 -19.95 0.79 -14.89
C PHE A 440 -19.81 -0.69 -14.53
N TYR A 441 -20.20 -1.03 -13.31
CA TYR A 441 -20.32 -2.40 -12.84
C TYR A 441 -21.69 -2.62 -12.24
N SER A 442 -22.22 -3.84 -12.37
CA SER A 442 -23.50 -4.21 -11.78
C SER A 442 -23.41 -4.17 -10.25
N VAL A 443 -24.44 -3.60 -9.62
CA VAL A 443 -24.63 -3.58 -8.16
C VAL A 443 -25.70 -4.54 -7.67
N LEU A 444 -26.33 -5.29 -8.57
CA LEU A 444 -27.39 -6.26 -8.24
C LEU A 444 -26.86 -7.44 -7.40
N GLU A 445 -25.63 -7.86 -7.67
CA GLU A 445 -24.91 -8.92 -6.95
C GLU A 445 -23.59 -8.41 -6.38
N ASN A 446 -23.66 -7.38 -5.51
CA ASN A 446 -22.49 -6.73 -4.94
C ASN A 446 -22.36 -6.92 -3.41
N PRO A 447 -22.41 -8.16 -2.89
CA PRO A 447 -22.31 -8.39 -1.47
C PRO A 447 -20.93 -7.97 -0.95
N THR A 448 -20.88 -7.51 0.29
CA THR A 448 -19.64 -7.07 0.91
C THR A 448 -18.83 -8.25 1.46
N ILE A 449 -17.55 -8.05 1.78
CA ILE A 449 -16.71 -9.11 2.38
C ILE A 449 -17.43 -9.83 3.55
N PRO A 450 -17.95 -9.12 4.58
CA PRO A 450 -18.62 -9.79 5.69
C PRO A 450 -19.89 -10.56 5.27
N GLU A 451 -20.70 -10.03 4.35
CA GLU A 451 -21.89 -10.72 3.85
C GLU A 451 -21.53 -12.01 3.10
N GLN A 452 -20.48 -11.96 2.27
CA GLN A 452 -19.99 -13.13 1.55
C GLN A 452 -19.45 -14.19 2.52
N ILE A 453 -18.72 -13.79 3.58
CA ILE A 453 -18.23 -14.70 4.62
C ILE A 453 -19.40 -15.30 5.41
N ALA A 454 -20.42 -14.50 5.76
CA ALA A 454 -21.58 -14.95 6.52
C ALA A 454 -22.40 -16.02 5.79
N GLN A 455 -22.42 -15.98 4.45
CA GLN A 455 -23.14 -16.96 3.60
C GLN A 455 -22.34 -18.25 3.34
N VAL A 456 -21.12 -18.37 3.86
CA VAL A 456 -20.30 -19.58 3.69
C VAL A 456 -20.64 -20.60 4.78
N GLY A 457 -21.08 -21.80 4.37
CA GLY A 457 -21.23 -22.94 5.28
C GLY A 457 -19.88 -23.42 5.85
N GLY A 458 -18.86 -23.47 4.99
CA GLY A 458 -17.47 -23.76 5.39
C GLY A 458 -17.22 -25.24 5.71
N ASN A 459 -16.00 -25.72 5.50
CA ASN A 459 -15.51 -27.04 5.92
C ASN A 459 -13.98 -27.14 5.64
N LYS A 460 -13.37 -28.31 5.88
CA LYS A 460 -11.92 -28.58 5.63
C LYS A 460 -11.47 -28.45 4.16
N HIS A 461 -12.40 -28.31 3.23
CA HIS A 461 -12.17 -28.13 1.79
C HIS A 461 -12.36 -26.68 1.35
N THR A 462 -12.85 -25.80 2.23
CA THR A 462 -13.17 -24.41 1.91
C THR A 462 -12.07 -23.49 2.41
N MET A 463 -11.58 -22.63 1.51
CA MET A 463 -10.70 -21.51 1.85
C MET A 463 -11.31 -20.20 1.37
N ILE A 464 -11.31 -19.20 2.25
CA ILE A 464 -11.69 -17.82 1.93
C ILE A 464 -10.43 -16.98 1.92
N VAL A 465 -10.23 -16.22 0.86
CA VAL A 465 -9.19 -15.20 0.76
C VAL A 465 -9.86 -13.85 0.60
N PHE A 466 -9.44 -12.84 1.35
CA PHE A 466 -9.95 -11.49 1.16
C PHE A 466 -8.87 -10.41 1.17
N THR A 467 -9.15 -9.31 0.47
CA THR A 467 -8.41 -8.05 0.53
C THR A 467 -9.38 -6.87 0.52
N ALA A 468 -9.05 -5.82 1.25
CA ALA A 468 -9.69 -4.51 1.20
C ALA A 468 -8.58 -3.46 1.21
N ALA A 469 -8.24 -2.94 0.04
CA ALA A 469 -7.02 -2.17 -0.16
C ALA A 469 -7.31 -0.84 -0.87
N THR A 470 -6.81 -0.67 -2.09
CA THR A 470 -6.67 0.64 -2.76
C THR A 470 -7.99 1.40 -2.91
N HIS A 471 -9.14 0.71 -3.00
CA HIS A 471 -10.45 1.34 -3.12
C HIS A 471 -10.88 2.11 -1.87
N PHE A 472 -10.33 1.83 -0.69
CA PHE A 472 -10.66 2.53 0.58
C PHE A 472 -9.75 3.72 0.89
N LYS A 473 -8.60 3.85 0.20
CA LYS A 473 -7.64 4.96 0.38
C LYS A 473 -8.25 6.37 0.21
N PRO A 474 -9.13 6.64 -0.77
CA PRO A 474 -9.66 7.99 -0.98
C PRO A 474 -10.88 8.32 -0.11
N PHE A 475 -11.23 7.47 0.86
CA PHE A 475 -12.36 7.69 1.75
C PHE A 475 -11.89 7.94 3.19
N PRO A 476 -12.68 8.69 4.00
CA PRO A 476 -12.43 8.84 5.42
C PRO A 476 -12.22 7.49 6.11
N LEU A 477 -11.24 7.43 7.02
CA LEU A 477 -10.79 6.14 7.58
C LEU A 477 -11.90 5.38 8.33
N HIS A 478 -12.89 6.10 8.88
CA HIS A 478 -14.00 5.49 9.62
C HIS A 478 -14.80 4.47 8.79
N ILE A 479 -14.89 4.65 7.46
CA ILE A 479 -15.54 3.71 6.54
C ILE A 479 -14.79 2.38 6.52
N PHE A 480 -13.46 2.44 6.44
CA PHE A 480 -12.60 1.27 6.46
C PHE A 480 -12.67 0.54 7.81
N ILE A 481 -12.56 1.27 8.93
CA ILE A 481 -12.64 0.68 10.28
C ILE A 481 -13.97 -0.06 10.46
N ARG A 482 -15.09 0.55 10.06
CA ARG A 482 -16.42 -0.09 10.09
C ARG A 482 -16.44 -1.41 9.32
N ARG A 483 -15.87 -1.43 8.10
CA ARG A 483 -15.75 -2.66 7.31
C ARG A 483 -14.92 -3.72 8.04
N VAL A 484 -13.79 -3.35 8.66
CA VAL A 484 -12.93 -4.31 9.38
C VAL A 484 -13.62 -4.87 10.64
N ILE A 485 -14.41 -4.07 11.37
CA ILE A 485 -15.25 -4.55 12.48
C ILE A 485 -16.18 -5.67 12.00
N ASN A 486 -16.89 -5.43 10.89
CA ASN A 486 -17.84 -6.39 10.35
C ASN A 486 -17.14 -7.64 9.79
N ILE A 487 -15.97 -7.48 9.17
CA ILE A 487 -15.13 -8.61 8.71
C ILE A 487 -14.73 -9.49 9.90
N ARG A 488 -14.21 -8.90 10.98
CA ARG A 488 -13.83 -9.66 12.19
C ARG A 488 -15.00 -10.46 12.72
N LYS A 489 -16.16 -9.84 12.89
CA LYS A 489 -17.38 -10.50 13.35
C LYS A 489 -17.76 -11.67 12.45
N ALA A 490 -17.79 -11.47 11.14
CA ALA A 490 -18.13 -12.51 10.17
C ALA A 490 -17.15 -13.69 10.21
N ILE A 491 -15.84 -13.43 10.38
CA ILE A 491 -14.80 -14.47 10.52
C ILE A 491 -15.02 -15.24 11.83
N GLN A 492 -15.25 -14.56 12.95
CA GLN A 492 -15.51 -15.22 14.24
C GLN A 492 -16.73 -16.14 14.17
N GLU A 493 -17.84 -15.64 13.60
CA GLU A 493 -19.05 -16.44 13.41
C GLU A 493 -18.82 -17.63 12.45
N LEU A 494 -17.96 -17.48 11.42
CA LEU A 494 -17.59 -18.56 10.50
C LEU A 494 -16.77 -19.64 11.20
N LEU A 495 -15.72 -19.24 11.93
CA LEU A 495 -14.84 -20.19 12.60
C LEU A 495 -15.53 -20.88 13.78
N LEU A 496 -16.51 -20.22 14.41
CA LEU A 496 -17.35 -20.84 15.42
C LEU A 496 -18.21 -21.98 14.83
N ARG A 497 -18.84 -21.75 13.67
CA ARG A 497 -19.71 -22.75 13.03
C ARG A 497 -18.97 -23.78 12.17
N SER A 498 -17.77 -23.45 11.70
CA SER A 498 -16.97 -24.30 10.81
C SER A 498 -15.46 -24.10 11.03
N PRO A 499 -14.93 -24.62 12.16
CA PRO A 499 -13.55 -24.36 12.61
C PRO A 499 -12.46 -24.88 11.67
N ASN A 500 -12.80 -25.80 10.76
CA ASN A 500 -11.85 -26.33 9.77
C ASN A 500 -11.77 -25.49 8.49
N THR A 501 -12.58 -24.43 8.36
CA THR A 501 -12.50 -23.50 7.23
C THR A 501 -11.25 -22.64 7.35
N LYS A 502 -10.49 -22.50 6.26
CA LYS A 502 -9.31 -21.62 6.25
C LYS A 502 -9.69 -20.23 5.78
N VAL A 503 -9.20 -19.21 6.48
CA VAL A 503 -9.37 -17.81 6.11
C VAL A 503 -7.99 -17.17 5.97
N VAL A 504 -7.76 -16.48 4.86
CA VAL A 504 -6.47 -15.84 4.55
C VAL A 504 -6.69 -14.38 4.19
N LEU A 505 -6.00 -13.49 4.90
CA LEU A 505 -5.90 -12.07 4.56
C LEU A 505 -4.74 -11.89 3.56
N LYS A 506 -5.01 -11.20 2.44
CA LYS A 506 -3.96 -10.59 1.62
C LYS A 506 -3.86 -9.11 2.02
N THR A 507 -2.71 -8.66 2.50
CA THR A 507 -2.51 -7.24 2.81
C THR A 507 -2.39 -6.39 1.54
N GLU A 508 -2.50 -5.08 1.68
CA GLU A 508 -2.38 -4.16 0.55
C GLU A 508 -0.95 -4.14 -0.03
N ASN A 509 -0.83 -3.99 -1.35
CA ASN A 509 0.46 -3.81 -2.03
C ASN A 509 0.94 -2.37 -1.88
N THR A 510 2.25 -2.16 -1.73
CA THR A 510 2.82 -0.82 -1.93
C THR A 510 2.68 -0.40 -3.40
N SER A 511 2.38 0.86 -3.63
CA SER A 511 2.03 1.37 -4.96
C SER A 511 3.03 2.42 -5.43
N PHE A 512 3.22 2.51 -6.75
CA PHE A 512 3.85 3.67 -7.37
C PHE A 512 2.78 4.53 -7.98
N GLN A 513 2.80 5.78 -7.57
CA GLN A 513 1.89 6.75 -8.11
C GLN A 513 2.72 8.00 -8.33
N ASP A 514 2.83 8.40 -9.59
CA ASP A 514 3.36 9.72 -9.95
C ASP A 514 2.24 10.78 -9.97
N HIS A 515 1.00 10.35 -9.76
CA HIS A 515 -0.21 11.15 -9.81
C HIS A 515 -1.17 10.72 -8.69
N ASN A 516 -1.99 11.64 -8.17
CA ASN A 516 -2.95 11.39 -7.08
C ASN A 516 -2.34 11.00 -5.72
N PHE A 517 -1.13 11.44 -5.39
CA PHE A 517 -0.50 11.24 -4.08
C PHE A 517 -1.44 11.56 -2.90
N GLU A 518 -2.26 12.60 -3.05
CA GLU A 518 -3.25 12.95 -2.04
C GLU A 518 -4.28 11.84 -1.76
N LYS A 519 -4.79 11.19 -2.82
CA LYS A 519 -5.96 10.30 -2.76
C LYS A 519 -5.58 8.85 -2.51
N ILE A 520 -4.44 8.41 -3.06
CA ILE A 520 -4.07 6.99 -3.13
C ILE A 520 -2.63 6.70 -2.66
N SER A 521 -2.01 7.62 -1.88
CA SER A 521 -0.68 7.44 -1.30
C SER A 521 -0.52 6.17 -0.44
N ASP A 522 0.71 5.65 -0.45
CA ASP A 522 1.15 4.57 0.44
C ASP A 522 1.01 4.95 1.92
N PHE A 523 1.03 6.22 2.32
CA PHE A 523 0.72 6.59 3.70
C PHE A 523 -0.71 6.17 4.09
N ASN A 524 -1.70 6.49 3.24
CA ASN A 524 -3.09 6.10 3.48
C ASN A 524 -3.28 4.57 3.46
N GLY A 525 -2.49 3.86 2.64
CA GLY A 525 -2.44 2.40 2.61
C GLY A 525 -1.80 1.80 3.87
N TYR A 526 -0.71 2.40 4.36
CA TYR A 526 -0.02 1.96 5.57
C TYR A 526 -0.91 2.09 6.81
N VAL A 527 -1.67 3.18 6.92
CA VAL A 527 -2.66 3.33 8.00
C VAL A 527 -3.70 2.21 7.95
N GLN A 528 -4.18 1.83 6.76
CA GLN A 528 -5.13 0.72 6.60
C GLN A 528 -4.50 -0.64 6.94
N TYR A 529 -3.26 -0.86 6.50
CA TYR A 529 -2.47 -2.03 6.85
C TYR A 529 -2.35 -2.19 8.37
N LEU A 530 -2.01 -1.11 9.09
CA LEU A 530 -1.94 -1.11 10.55
C LEU A 530 -3.30 -1.43 11.20
N VAL A 531 -4.38 -0.79 10.75
CA VAL A 531 -5.74 -1.02 11.26
C VAL A 531 -6.18 -2.46 11.04
N MET A 532 -6.01 -2.98 9.82
CA MET A 532 -6.43 -4.34 9.47
C MET A 532 -5.69 -5.37 10.34
N ASN A 533 -4.36 -5.28 10.43
CA ASN A 533 -3.56 -6.20 11.23
C ASN A 533 -3.89 -6.10 12.72
N TRP A 534 -4.02 -4.88 13.24
CA TRP A 534 -4.35 -4.65 14.64
C TRP A 534 -5.73 -5.22 15.00
N MET A 535 -6.74 -4.97 14.17
CA MET A 535 -8.10 -5.39 14.46
C MET A 535 -8.33 -6.88 14.22
N LEU A 536 -7.59 -7.52 13.32
CA LEU A 536 -7.72 -8.95 13.03
C LEU A 536 -6.76 -9.84 13.83
N GLN A 537 -5.88 -9.25 14.65
CA GLN A 537 -4.98 -10.01 15.52
C GLN A 537 -5.76 -10.99 16.43
N GLY A 538 -5.15 -12.15 16.70
CA GLY A 538 -5.73 -13.19 17.55
C GLY A 538 -6.83 -14.04 16.90
N LEU A 539 -7.21 -13.80 15.63
CA LEU A 539 -8.06 -14.72 14.88
C LEU A 539 -7.21 -15.84 14.26
N ASP A 540 -7.79 -17.04 14.10
CA ASP A 540 -7.16 -18.13 13.35
C ASP A 540 -7.23 -17.88 11.83
N ILE A 541 -6.45 -16.91 11.36
CA ILE A 541 -6.32 -16.56 9.95
C ILE A 541 -4.86 -16.68 9.49
N GLY A 542 -4.65 -16.96 8.21
CA GLY A 542 -3.34 -16.81 7.57
C GLY A 542 -3.18 -15.39 7.01
N THR A 543 -1.96 -14.89 6.94
CA THR A 543 -1.68 -13.57 6.33
C THR A 543 -0.62 -13.71 5.24
N VAL A 544 -1.00 -13.33 4.02
CA VAL A 544 -0.05 -13.06 2.94
C VAL A 544 0.30 -11.58 3.01
N ASP A 545 1.47 -11.28 3.59
CA ASP A 545 1.92 -9.90 3.80
C ASP A 545 2.52 -9.30 2.52
N ALA A 546 1.64 -9.00 1.57
CA ALA A 546 1.99 -8.40 0.29
C ALA A 546 2.58 -6.98 0.44
N TRP A 547 2.23 -6.27 1.51
CA TRP A 547 2.85 -4.98 1.85
C TRP A 547 4.36 -5.16 2.04
N ASP A 548 4.76 -6.10 2.89
CA ASP A 548 6.17 -6.35 3.17
C ASP A 548 6.91 -6.95 1.97
N MET A 549 6.28 -7.90 1.28
CA MET A 549 6.84 -8.48 0.05
C MET A 549 7.14 -7.41 -1.01
N THR A 550 6.22 -6.47 -1.22
CA THR A 550 6.40 -5.41 -2.22
C THR A 550 7.42 -4.35 -1.81
N ILE A 551 7.63 -4.11 -0.50
CA ILE A 551 8.74 -3.29 0.00
C ILE A 551 10.08 -3.98 -0.24
N ALA A 552 10.19 -5.25 0.15
CA ALA A 552 11.42 -6.04 0.01
C ALA A 552 11.92 -6.04 -1.44
N MET A 553 11.01 -6.26 -2.40
CA MET A 553 11.32 -6.26 -3.83
C MET A 553 11.34 -4.86 -4.48
N ALA A 554 11.03 -3.80 -3.72
CA ALA A 554 10.85 -2.43 -4.23
C ALA A 554 9.97 -2.38 -5.49
N THR A 555 8.87 -3.13 -5.46
CA THR A 555 8.00 -3.34 -6.62
C THR A 555 7.45 -2.02 -7.14
N ASN A 556 7.03 -1.14 -6.22
CA ASN A 556 6.50 0.18 -6.57
C ASN A 556 5.44 0.03 -7.68
N ASN A 557 4.44 -0.80 -7.46
CA ASN A 557 3.31 -0.96 -8.38
C ASN A 557 2.18 -1.65 -7.61
N VAL A 558 0.97 -1.09 -7.70
CA VAL A 558 -0.20 -1.70 -7.07
C VAL A 558 -0.48 -3.10 -7.63
N HIS A 559 -0.11 -3.34 -8.90
CA HIS A 559 -0.11 -4.65 -9.54
C HIS A 559 1.32 -5.18 -9.63
N PRO A 560 1.79 -5.96 -8.63
CA PRO A 560 3.16 -6.43 -8.59
C PRO A 560 3.46 -7.43 -9.73
N PRO A 561 4.75 -7.63 -10.08
CA PRO A 561 5.15 -8.51 -11.17
C PRO A 561 4.86 -9.99 -10.85
N PRO A 562 4.83 -10.86 -11.87
CA PRO A 562 4.46 -12.27 -11.72
C PRO A 562 5.26 -13.03 -10.65
N ASN A 563 6.55 -12.74 -10.47
CA ASN A 563 7.38 -13.41 -9.47
C ASN A 563 6.94 -13.09 -8.03
N VAL A 564 6.41 -11.89 -7.77
CA VAL A 564 5.85 -11.56 -6.45
C VAL A 564 4.51 -12.26 -6.26
N ILE A 565 3.64 -12.25 -7.28
CA ILE A 565 2.36 -12.97 -7.27
C ILE A 565 2.57 -14.48 -7.04
N GLU A 566 3.57 -15.10 -7.67
CA GLU A 566 3.90 -16.50 -7.45
C GLU A 566 4.24 -16.80 -5.98
N ASN A 567 4.98 -15.90 -5.32
CA ASN A 567 5.31 -16.07 -3.90
C ASN A 567 4.10 -15.82 -2.98
N GLU A 568 3.23 -14.87 -3.32
CA GLU A 568 1.94 -14.69 -2.66
C GLU A 568 1.08 -15.97 -2.74
N ILE A 569 1.02 -16.59 -3.92
CA ILE A 569 0.29 -17.85 -4.16
C ILE A 569 0.95 -19.04 -3.44
N ASN A 570 2.27 -19.15 -3.45
CA ASN A 570 2.99 -20.20 -2.72
C ASN A 570 2.67 -20.14 -1.21
N LEU A 571 2.62 -18.94 -0.63
CA LEU A 571 2.24 -18.77 0.76
C LEU A 571 0.76 -19.10 1.01
N LEU A 572 -0.14 -18.67 0.12
CA LEU A 572 -1.55 -19.06 0.15
C LEU A 572 -1.73 -20.59 0.17
N LEU A 573 -1.10 -21.28 -0.79
CA LEU A 573 -1.21 -22.73 -0.94
C LEU A 573 -0.56 -23.47 0.22
N THR A 574 0.48 -22.90 0.85
CA THR A 574 1.06 -23.43 2.09
C THR A 574 0.04 -23.43 3.25
N PHE A 575 -0.84 -22.43 3.35
CA PHE A 575 -1.91 -22.44 4.35
C PHE A 575 -3.02 -23.46 4.04
N LEU A 576 -3.17 -23.83 2.76
CA LEU A 576 -4.17 -24.79 2.30
C LEU A 576 -3.70 -26.23 2.46
N CYS A 577 -2.40 -26.46 2.29
CA CYS A 577 -1.72 -27.75 2.18
C CYS A 577 -0.37 -27.70 2.94
#